data_AF-A0A7S3KM83-F1
#
_entry.id   AF-A0A7S3KM83-F1
#
_cell.length_a   1.000
_cell.length_b   1.000
_cell.length_c   1.000
_cell.angle_alpha   90.00
_cell.angle_beta   90.00
_cell.angle_gamma   90.00
#
_symmetry.space_group_name_H-M   'P 1'
#
loop_
_entity.id
_entity.type
_entity.pdbx_description
1 polymer ?
#
loop_
_entity_poly.entity_id
_entity_poly.type
_entity_poly.pdbx_seq_one_letter_code
_entity_poly.pdbx_strand_id
1 'polypeptide(L)'
;MHEQKWGAFYGISGICLFLLGTWSLIVPLYKLICERWGYSVKTQHSDYQEMQDKNDVFRKYRVHFEGVIEDDLPWNFEPEIKVVQVGAGETALAFYKAYNKSDKPIVGLSIYQVDPSEASLYFNKVQCFCFENQLLHPQEYVD
;
A
#
# COMPACT_ATOMS: atom_id res chain seq x y z
N MET A 1 9.89 -52.93 -29.26
CA MET A 1 9.47 -52.13 -28.07
C MET A 1 10.47 -51.07 -27.60
N HIS A 2 11.74 -51.08 -28.03
CA HIS A 2 12.73 -50.09 -27.55
C HIS A 2 12.64 -48.71 -28.25
N GLU A 3 12.28 -48.66 -29.54
CA GLU A 3 12.20 -47.41 -30.29
C GLU A 3 11.02 -46.49 -29.90
N GLN A 4 9.89 -47.05 -29.48
CA GLN A 4 8.76 -46.24 -29.00
C GLN A 4 9.07 -45.50 -27.69
N LYS A 5 9.95 -46.05 -26.85
CA LYS A 5 10.35 -45.43 -25.57
C LYS A 5 11.21 -44.17 -25.80
N TRP A 6 12.05 -44.17 -26.83
CA TRP A 6 12.88 -43.01 -27.17
C TRP A 6 12.05 -41.87 -27.76
N GLY A 7 11.08 -42.16 -28.64
CA GLY A 7 10.17 -41.15 -29.17
C GLY A 7 9.33 -40.45 -28.09
N ALA A 8 8.81 -41.24 -27.13
CA ALA A 8 8.09 -40.68 -25.97
C ALA A 8 9.00 -39.84 -25.06
N PHE A 9 10.25 -40.25 -24.86
CA PHE A 9 11.22 -39.51 -24.04
C PHE A 9 11.59 -38.15 -24.64
N TYR A 10 11.85 -38.08 -25.95
CA TYR A 10 12.12 -36.81 -26.63
C TYR A 10 10.88 -35.89 -26.66
N GLY A 11 9.68 -36.46 -26.83
CA GLY A 11 8.42 -35.71 -26.76
C GLY A 11 8.18 -35.08 -25.39
N ILE A 12 8.35 -35.86 -24.31
CA ILE A 12 8.18 -35.37 -22.94
C ILE A 12 9.23 -34.31 -22.60
N SER A 13 10.49 -34.52 -22.99
CA SER A 13 11.58 -33.54 -22.79
C SER A 13 11.29 -32.20 -23.48
N GLY A 14 10.80 -32.23 -24.73
CA GLY A 14 10.42 -31.01 -25.45
C GLY A 14 9.28 -30.22 -24.78
N ILE A 15 8.27 -30.92 -24.26
CA ILE A 15 7.15 -30.31 -23.53
C ILE A 15 7.66 -29.65 -22.24
N CYS A 16 8.52 -30.32 -21.48
CA CYS A 16 9.10 -29.76 -20.25
C CYS A 16 9.90 -28.48 -20.52
N LEU A 17 10.73 -28.46 -21.56
CA LEU A 17 11.50 -27.27 -21.93
C LEU A 17 10.60 -26.10 -22.33
N PHE A 18 9.51 -26.36 -23.05
CA PHE A 18 8.55 -25.33 -23.44
C PHE A 18 7.80 -24.74 -22.24
N LEU A 19 7.37 -25.58 -21.29
CA LEU A 19 6.70 -25.14 -20.07
C LEU A 19 7.62 -24.29 -19.18
N LEU A 20 8.89 -24.68 -19.04
CA LEU A 20 9.87 -23.90 -18.28
C LEU A 20 10.18 -22.56 -18.93
N GLY A 21 10.33 -22.55 -20.27
CA GLY A 21 10.56 -21.32 -21.04
C GLY A 21 9.42 -20.32 -20.87
N THR A 22 8.18 -20.78 -21.08
CA THR A 22 6.98 -19.93 -20.95
C THR A 22 6.76 -19.41 -19.54
N TRP A 23 7.04 -20.23 -18.51
CA TRP A 23 6.95 -19.80 -17.10
C TRP A 23 7.90 -18.65 -16.77
N SER A 24 9.16 -18.72 -17.24
CA SER A 24 10.16 -17.68 -17.00
C SER A 24 9.86 -16.35 -17.70
N LEU A 25 9.14 -16.38 -18.83
CA LEU A 25 8.79 -15.20 -19.62
C LEU A 25 7.53 -14.48 -19.12
N ILE A 26 6.73 -15.09 -18.25
CA ILE A 26 5.47 -14.50 -17.80
C ILE A 26 5.70 -13.29 -16.89
N VAL A 27 6.76 -13.31 -16.08
CA VAL A 27 7.13 -12.22 -15.17
C VAL A 27 7.49 -10.93 -15.92
N PRO A 28 8.43 -10.92 -16.90
CA PRO A 28 8.72 -9.69 -17.66
C PRO A 28 7.54 -9.24 -18.52
N LEU A 29 6.76 -10.16 -19.08
CA LEU A 29 5.55 -9.80 -19.85
C LEU A 29 4.52 -9.09 -18.96
N TYR A 30 4.30 -9.58 -17.74
CA TYR A 30 3.40 -8.93 -16.77
C TYR A 30 3.86 -7.52 -16.42
N LYS A 31 5.17 -7.32 -16.21
CA LYS A 31 5.74 -5.97 -15.94
C LYS A 31 5.46 -4.99 -17.09
N LEU A 32 5.69 -5.40 -18.34
CA LEU A 32 5.44 -4.56 -19.51
C LEU A 32 3.96 -4.18 -19.67
N ILE A 33 3.06 -5.12 -19.39
CA ILE A 33 1.62 -4.86 -19.40
C ILE A 33 1.27 -3.90 -18.25
N CYS A 34 1.71 -4.16 -17.01
CA CYS A 34 1.42 -3.28 -15.88
C CYS A 34 1.94 -1.86 -16.06
N GLU A 35 3.11 -1.67 -16.67
CA GLU A 35 3.66 -0.35 -16.98
C GLU A 35 2.83 0.38 -18.05
N ARG A 36 2.35 -0.33 -19.08
CA ARG A 36 1.53 0.29 -20.14
C ARG A 36 0.12 0.65 -19.67
N TRP A 37 -0.46 -0.17 -18.80
CA TRP A 37 -1.80 0.04 -18.27
C TRP A 37 -1.81 0.87 -16.97
N GLY A 38 -0.64 1.30 -16.47
CA GLY A 38 -0.51 2.24 -15.37
C GLY A 38 -0.63 1.65 -13.95
N TYR A 39 -0.68 0.31 -13.80
CA TYR A 39 -0.78 -0.37 -12.50
C TYR A 39 0.56 -0.60 -11.79
N SER A 40 1.64 0.03 -12.26
CA SER A 40 2.96 -0.09 -11.63
C SER A 40 2.98 0.72 -10.34
N VAL A 41 2.75 0.05 -9.20
CA VAL A 41 3.11 0.58 -7.88
C VAL A 41 4.63 0.65 -7.84
N LYS A 42 5.18 1.79 -8.27
CA LYS A 42 6.58 2.10 -8.03
C LYS A 42 6.73 2.25 -6.52
N THR A 43 7.30 1.25 -5.86
CA THR A 43 7.80 1.40 -4.49
C THR A 43 8.98 2.35 -4.54
N GLN A 44 8.70 3.66 -4.54
CA GLN A 44 9.72 4.69 -4.50
C GLN A 44 10.22 4.77 -3.06
N HIS A 45 11.19 3.91 -2.72
CA HIS A 45 12.08 4.15 -1.58
C HIS A 45 12.91 5.38 -1.94
N SER A 46 12.35 6.57 -1.71
CA SER A 46 13.08 7.82 -1.78
C SER A 46 13.76 8.03 -0.44
N ASP A 47 15.09 8.07 -0.48
CA ASP A 47 15.92 8.40 0.67
C ASP A 47 15.66 9.87 1.02
N TYR A 48 15.05 10.13 2.18
CA TYR A 48 14.49 11.44 2.56
C TYR A 48 15.56 12.54 2.72
N GLN A 49 16.84 12.18 2.80
CA GLN A 49 17.91 13.11 3.15
C GLN A 49 18.39 14.01 2.00
N GLU A 50 18.11 13.69 0.73
CA GLU A 50 18.71 14.44 -0.38
C GLU A 50 17.82 15.58 -0.92
N MET A 51 16.53 15.62 -0.57
CA MET A 51 15.57 16.62 -1.08
C MET A 51 15.40 17.86 -0.19
N GLN A 52 16.31 18.08 0.76
CA GLN A 52 16.22 19.21 1.70
C GLN A 52 16.85 20.49 1.15
N ASP A 53 17.53 20.44 0.02
CA ASP A 53 18.23 21.59 -0.57
C ASP A 53 17.51 22.06 -1.84
N LYS A 54 17.01 23.30 -1.78
CA LYS A 54 16.49 24.12 -2.89
C LYS A 54 15.14 23.71 -3.46
N ASN A 55 14.07 24.20 -2.85
CA ASN A 55 13.17 25.11 -3.55
C ASN A 55 12.33 25.88 -2.53
N ASP A 56 12.41 27.21 -2.61
CA ASP A 56 11.56 28.16 -1.89
C ASP A 56 10.13 28.08 -2.45
N VAL A 57 9.43 26.99 -2.15
CA VAL A 57 8.05 26.76 -2.61
C VAL A 57 7.11 27.27 -1.52
N PHE A 58 6.78 28.56 -1.58
CA PHE A 58 5.73 29.21 -0.76
C PHE A 58 4.31 28.61 -0.94
N ARG A 59 4.16 27.53 -1.71
CA ARG A 59 2.87 26.90 -1.95
C ARG A 59 2.52 25.98 -0.79
N LYS A 60 1.57 26.43 0.03
CA LYS A 60 0.94 25.58 1.04
C LYS A 60 -0.06 24.65 0.38
N TYR A 61 0.04 23.36 0.70
CA TYR A 61 -0.91 22.34 0.32
C TYR A 61 -1.88 22.09 1.47
N ARG A 62 -3.15 21.90 1.14
CA ARG A 62 -4.19 21.57 2.12
C ARG A 62 -4.46 20.08 2.04
N VAL A 63 -4.12 19.37 3.10
CA VAL A 63 -4.38 17.94 3.23
C VAL A 63 -5.64 17.75 4.06
N HIS A 64 -6.58 17.00 3.52
CA HIS A 64 -7.82 16.63 4.20
C HIS A 64 -7.66 15.21 4.75
N PHE A 65 -7.91 15.06 6.05
CA PHE A 65 -7.88 13.78 6.74
C PHE A 65 -9.31 13.33 7.01
N GLU A 66 -9.59 12.09 6.63
CA GLU A 66 -10.86 11.42 6.86
C GLU A 66 -10.60 10.07 7.53
N GLY A 67 -11.58 9.61 8.31
CA GLY A 67 -11.60 8.30 8.95
C GLY A 67 -12.88 7.59 8.54
N VAL A 68 -12.74 6.48 7.83
CA VAL A 68 -13.87 5.62 7.43
C VAL A 68 -13.67 4.27 8.10
N ILE A 69 -14.76 3.70 8.60
CA ILE A 69 -14.80 2.37 9.20
C ILE A 69 -15.63 1.45 8.31
N GLU A 70 -15.35 0.15 8.39
CA GLU A 70 -16.22 -0.87 7.82
C GLU A 70 -17.48 -1.02 8.68
N ASP A 71 -18.63 -1.29 8.06
CA ASP A 71 -19.93 -1.38 8.75
C ASP A 71 -19.96 -2.47 9.85
N ASP A 72 -19.20 -3.55 9.65
CA ASP A 72 -19.10 -4.67 10.60
C ASP A 72 -18.12 -4.40 11.76
N LEU A 73 -17.35 -3.30 11.71
CA LEU A 73 -16.43 -2.90 12.76
C LEU A 73 -17.11 -1.88 13.69
N PRO A 74 -17.53 -2.25 14.92
CA PRO A 74 -18.25 -1.36 15.83
C PRO A 74 -17.32 -0.36 16.53
N TRP A 75 -16.48 0.33 15.76
CA TRP A 75 -15.54 1.33 16.24
C TRP A 75 -16.06 2.73 15.94
N ASN A 76 -15.50 3.72 16.61
CA ASN A 76 -15.54 5.11 16.17
C ASN A 76 -14.13 5.49 15.79
N PHE A 77 -13.90 5.91 14.54
CA PHE A 77 -12.58 6.33 14.09
C PHE A 77 -12.67 7.69 13.43
N GLU A 78 -12.12 8.70 14.08
CA GLU A 78 -12.26 10.09 13.64
C GLU A 78 -10.92 10.84 13.77
N PRO A 79 -10.52 11.66 12.78
CA PRO A 79 -9.36 12.52 12.91
C PRO A 79 -9.64 13.65 13.92
N GLU A 80 -8.66 13.99 14.74
CA GLU A 80 -8.76 15.18 15.61
C GLU A 80 -8.77 16.47 14.80
N ILE A 81 -7.94 16.51 13.74
CA ILE A 81 -7.78 17.66 12.86
C ILE A 81 -8.07 17.20 11.43
N LYS A 82 -9.20 17.65 10.88
CA LYS A 82 -9.64 17.28 9.52
C LYS A 82 -8.82 17.93 8.41
N VAL A 83 -8.16 19.04 8.68
CA VAL A 83 -7.45 19.83 7.65
C VAL A 83 -6.13 20.34 8.20
N VAL A 84 -5.04 20.00 7.53
CA VAL A 84 -3.70 20.51 7.84
C VAL A 84 -3.13 21.20 6.61
N GLN A 85 -2.45 22.33 6.82
CA GLN A 85 -1.73 23.04 5.77
C GLN A 85 -0.24 22.75 5.91
N VAL A 86 0.38 22.21 4.86
CA VAL A 86 1.80 21.81 4.85
C VAL A 86 2.49 22.34 3.60
N GLY A 87 3.73 22.82 3.76
CA GLY A 87 4.62 23.12 2.65
C GLY A 87 5.23 21.85 2.05
N ALA A 88 5.78 21.97 0.83
CA ALA A 88 6.56 20.88 0.25
C ALA A 88 7.84 20.64 1.08
N GLY A 89 8.07 19.40 1.49
CA GLY A 89 9.21 19.02 2.35
C GLY A 89 9.00 19.26 3.85
N GLU A 90 7.90 19.91 4.26
CA GLU A 90 7.53 20.00 5.67
C GLU A 90 6.90 18.67 6.13
N THR A 91 7.28 18.22 7.32
CA THR A 91 6.63 17.08 7.97
C THR A 91 5.56 17.59 8.93
N ALA A 92 4.35 17.04 8.84
CA ALA A 92 3.27 17.33 9.78
C ALA A 92 2.73 16.05 10.41
N LEU A 93 2.26 16.20 11.64
CA LEU A 93 1.63 15.13 12.42
C LEU A 93 0.11 15.33 12.42
N ALA A 94 -0.63 14.23 12.29
CA ALA A 94 -2.08 14.19 12.39
C ALA A 94 -2.47 13.12 13.41
N PHE A 95 -3.35 13.48 14.34
CA PHE A 95 -3.84 12.60 15.40
C PHE A 95 -5.23 12.05 15.07
N TYR A 96 -5.50 10.83 15.50
CA TYR A 96 -6.74 10.10 15.21
C TYR A 96 -7.24 9.44 16.48
N LYS A 97 -8.54 9.62 16.76
CA LYS A 97 -9.21 9.00 17.89
C LYS A 97 -9.92 7.72 17.46
N ALA A 98 -9.69 6.65 18.19
CA ALA A 98 -10.35 5.36 18.05
C ALA A 98 -11.11 5.00 19.34
N TYR A 99 -12.34 4.51 19.19
CA TYR A 99 -13.17 4.03 20.32
C TYR A 99 -13.85 2.71 19.99
N ASN A 100 -13.70 1.71 20.85
CA ASN A 100 -14.43 0.44 20.70
C ASN A 100 -15.80 0.51 21.40
N LYS A 101 -16.89 0.50 20.61
CA LYS A 101 -18.27 0.51 21.12
C LYS A 101 -18.77 -0.88 21.55
N SER A 102 -18.01 -1.93 21.28
CA SER A 102 -18.43 -3.31 21.57
C SER A 102 -18.06 -3.76 22.98
N ASP A 103 -18.71 -4.83 23.43
CA ASP A 103 -18.43 -5.49 24.71
C ASP A 103 -17.31 -6.54 24.63
N LYS A 104 -16.58 -6.60 23.49
CA LYS A 104 -15.52 -7.58 23.25
C LYS A 104 -14.22 -6.91 22.82
N PRO A 105 -13.06 -7.49 23.14
CA PRO A 105 -11.80 -7.02 22.58
C PRO A 105 -11.79 -7.26 21.07
N ILE A 106 -11.44 -6.23 20.31
CA ILE A 106 -11.35 -6.28 18.85
C ILE A 106 -9.96 -5.84 18.45
N VAL A 107 -9.39 -6.51 17.45
CA VAL A 107 -8.15 -6.08 16.80
C VAL A 107 -8.52 -5.44 15.48
N GLY A 108 -8.07 -4.21 15.28
CA GLY A 108 -8.27 -3.46 14.05
C GLY A 108 -6.95 -3.10 13.38
N LEU A 109 -7.00 -2.99 12.06
CA LEU A 109 -5.90 -2.52 11.23
C LEU A 109 -6.41 -1.36 10.39
N SER A 110 -5.76 -0.20 10.50
CA SER A 110 -6.09 0.96 9.68
C SER A 110 -5.29 0.91 8.39
N ILE A 111 -5.97 1.00 7.24
CA ILE A 111 -5.33 1.13 5.93
C ILE A 111 -5.56 2.57 5.44
N TYR A 112 -4.54 3.15 4.82
CA TYR A 112 -4.65 4.49 4.25
C TYR A 112 -4.79 4.42 2.74
N GLN A 113 -5.53 5.38 2.21
CA GLN A 113 -5.62 5.66 0.79
C GLN A 113 -5.46 7.17 0.58
N VAL A 114 -4.78 7.55 -0.48
CA VAL A 114 -4.60 8.95 -0.88
C VAL A 114 -5.47 9.21 -2.11
N ASP A 115 -6.30 10.24 -2.03
CA ASP A 115 -7.12 10.74 -3.14
C ASP A 115 -6.81 12.23 -3.38
N PRO A 116 -6.60 12.66 -4.64
CA PRO A 116 -6.64 11.88 -5.88
C PRO A 116 -5.39 11.00 -6.06
N SER A 117 -5.52 9.91 -6.81
CA SER A 117 -4.47 8.87 -6.94
C SER A 117 -3.11 9.41 -7.43
N GLU A 118 -3.11 10.46 -8.24
CA GLU A 118 -1.90 11.12 -8.75
C GLU A 118 -1.10 11.80 -7.64
N ALA A 119 -1.77 12.25 -6.57
CA ALA A 119 -1.11 12.83 -5.41
C ALA A 119 -0.39 11.78 -4.56
N SER A 120 -0.77 10.50 -4.66
CA SER A 120 -0.14 9.40 -3.92
C SER A 120 1.34 9.21 -4.26
N LEU A 121 1.83 9.70 -5.41
CA LEU A 121 3.24 9.64 -5.79
C LEU A 121 4.10 10.66 -5.05
N TYR A 122 3.50 11.75 -4.57
CA TYR A 122 4.20 12.86 -3.90
C TYR A 122 3.89 12.92 -2.41
N PHE A 123 2.77 12.33 -1.98
CA PHE A 123 2.40 12.23 -0.59
C PHE A 123 3.13 11.06 0.05
N ASN A 124 4.03 11.36 0.97
CA ASN A 124 4.77 10.33 1.69
C ASN A 124 4.31 10.25 3.15
N LYS A 125 3.84 9.07 3.55
CA LYS A 125 3.43 8.78 4.92
C LYS A 125 4.59 8.14 5.68
N VAL A 126 5.31 8.96 6.44
CA VAL A 126 6.54 8.55 7.16
C VAL A 126 6.27 7.48 8.22
N GLN A 127 5.25 7.68 9.07
CA GLN A 127 4.91 6.71 10.12
C GLN A 127 3.43 6.80 10.49
N CYS A 128 2.81 5.64 10.76
CA CYS A 128 1.50 5.57 11.39
C CYS A 128 1.49 4.44 12.40
N PHE A 129 1.25 4.77 13.66
CA PHE A 129 0.97 3.77 14.68
C PHE A 129 -0.29 2.94 14.33
N CYS A 130 -1.21 3.51 13.54
CA CYS A 130 -2.41 2.81 13.08
C CYS A 130 -2.16 1.67 12.07
N PHE A 131 -0.94 1.50 11.55
CA PHE A 131 -0.61 0.35 10.67
C PHE A 131 -0.16 -0.90 11.42
N GLU A 132 0.02 -0.79 12.73
CA GLU A 132 0.18 -1.97 13.57
C GLU A 132 -1.19 -2.41 14.06
N ASN A 133 -1.36 -3.72 14.26
CA ASN A 133 -2.59 -4.30 14.77
C ASN A 133 -2.90 -3.69 16.15
N GLN A 134 -3.91 -2.83 16.23
CA GLN A 134 -4.32 -2.20 17.47
C GLN A 134 -5.39 -3.07 18.14
N LEU A 135 -5.08 -3.56 19.34
CA LEU A 135 -6.05 -4.23 20.19
C LEU A 135 -6.76 -3.18 21.05
N LEU A 136 -8.07 -3.04 20.89
CA LEU A 136 -8.91 -2.22 21.75
C LEU A 136 -9.81 -3.11 22.61
N HIS A 137 -9.70 -2.97 23.93
CA HIS A 137 -10.59 -3.58 24.89
C HIS A 137 -12.01 -2.98 24.81
N PRO A 138 -13.01 -3.64 25.40
CA PRO A 138 -14.37 -3.10 25.45
C PRO A 138 -14.39 -1.69 26.05
N GLN A 139 -15.07 -0.75 25.39
CA GLN A 139 -15.24 0.63 25.85
C GLN A 139 -13.92 1.40 26.06
N GLU A 140 -12.84 0.98 25.39
CA GLU A 140 -11.55 1.66 25.44
C GLU A 140 -11.43 2.76 24.37
N TYR A 141 -10.75 3.86 24.75
CA TYR A 141 -10.43 5.00 23.90
C TYR A 141 -8.92 5.10 23.70
N VAL A 142 -8.48 5.39 22.47
CA VAL A 142 -7.08 5.64 22.10
C VAL A 142 -7.02 6.85 21.16
N ASP A 143 -5.97 7.68 21.29
CA ASP A 143 -5.71 8.93 20.56
C ASP A 143 -4.35 8.96 19.84
#